data_AF-A0AAD1EY58-F1
#
_entry.id   AF-A0AAD1EY58-F1
#
_cell.length_a   1.000
_cell.length_b   1.000
_cell.length_c   1.000
_cell.angle_alpha   90.00
_cell.angle_beta   90.00
_cell.angle_gamma   90.00
#
_symmetry.space_group_name_H-M   'P 1'
#
loop_
_entity.id
_entity.type
_entity.pdbx_description
1 polymer ?
#
loop_
_entity_poly.entity_id
_entity_poly.type
_entity_poly.pdbx_seq_one_letter_code
_entity_poly.pdbx_strand_id
1 'polypeptide(L)'
;MYSKSGQEKIHTQFKSRNETWTALIKENNYRAVVLGGSYAIHYESDSFVHEGERGKGAFGESFRTALRLIEKSGAQAYVIMGSPVLLGINYDCGLMNERFGTDQSCKYPREMHDDKFEGWIDFVANLKNEFPRVTFIDPAAVLCTDDYCYAELDGLPIYHDGNHLNYMGSQEIGRRYIQDFGNPLNALRGN
;
A
#
# COMPACT_ATOMS: atom_id res chain seq x y z
N MET A 1 -12.39 15.42 4.13
CA MET A 1 -13.38 16.51 3.95
C MET A 1 -13.22 17.00 2.51
N TYR A 2 -14.30 17.25 1.78
CA TYR A 2 -14.23 17.76 0.42
C TYR A 2 -15.34 18.76 0.15
N SER A 3 -15.09 19.74 -0.71
CA SER A 3 -16.13 20.69 -1.13
C SER A 3 -16.91 20.10 -2.31
N LYS A 4 -18.24 20.07 -2.20
CA LYS A 4 -19.13 19.75 -3.32
C LYS A 4 -20.20 20.83 -3.40
N SER A 5 -20.21 21.55 -4.52
CA SER A 5 -21.13 22.67 -4.74
C SER A 5 -21.05 23.75 -3.64
N GLY A 6 -19.84 24.06 -3.16
CA GLY A 6 -19.62 25.06 -2.12
C GLY A 6 -19.99 24.60 -0.70
N GLN A 7 -20.42 23.36 -0.52
CA GLN A 7 -20.66 22.77 0.79
C GLN A 7 -19.52 21.85 1.18
N GLU A 8 -19.04 22.06 2.40
CA GLU A 8 -18.07 21.19 3.04
C GLU A 8 -18.74 19.86 3.42
N LYS A 9 -18.28 18.77 2.82
CA LYS A 9 -18.74 17.42 3.14
C LYS A 9 -17.67 16.69 3.92
N ILE A 10 -18.07 16.21 5.09
CA ILE A 10 -17.28 15.28 5.90
C ILE A 10 -17.58 13.87 5.37
N HIS A 11 -16.51 13.15 5.01
CA HIS A 11 -16.65 11.76 4.61
C HIS A 11 -16.85 10.91 5.87
N THR A 12 -18.06 10.41 6.12
CA THR A 12 -18.40 9.67 7.35
C THR A 12 -18.75 8.19 7.09
N GLN A 13 -18.87 7.78 5.84
CA GLN A 13 -19.39 6.46 5.45
C GLN A 13 -18.33 5.33 5.50
N PHE A 14 -17.28 5.49 6.31
CA PHE A 14 -16.22 4.47 6.42
C PHE A 14 -16.74 3.20 7.09
N LYS A 15 -17.56 3.33 8.13
CA LYS A 15 -18.18 2.20 8.84
C LYS A 15 -19.10 1.40 7.91
N SER A 16 -20.06 2.06 7.25
CA SER A 16 -21.01 1.40 6.36
C SER A 16 -20.32 0.72 5.17
N ARG A 17 -19.28 1.34 4.61
CA ARG A 17 -18.43 0.72 3.58
C ARG A 17 -17.79 -0.56 4.09
N ASN A 18 -17.17 -0.53 5.28
CA ASN A 18 -16.50 -1.70 5.85
C ASN A 18 -17.49 -2.81 6.25
N GLU A 19 -18.69 -2.45 6.72
CA GLU A 19 -19.79 -3.41 6.98
C GLU A 19 -20.24 -4.10 5.69
N THR A 20 -20.34 -3.36 4.58
CA THR A 20 -20.68 -3.92 3.26
C THR A 20 -19.61 -4.91 2.80
N TRP A 21 -18.33 -4.55 2.87
CA TRP A 21 -17.25 -5.48 2.52
C TRP A 21 -17.20 -6.71 3.43
N THR A 22 -17.44 -6.51 4.73
CA THR A 22 -17.53 -7.61 5.71
C THR A 22 -18.64 -8.59 5.35
N ALA A 23 -19.83 -8.09 5.00
CA ALA A 23 -20.95 -8.92 4.56
C ALA A 23 -20.59 -9.68 3.27
N LEU A 24 -20.06 -8.99 2.26
CA LEU A 24 -19.65 -9.62 1.01
C LEU A 24 -18.64 -10.75 1.23
N ILE A 25 -17.61 -10.54 2.07
CA ILE A 25 -16.59 -11.57 2.33
C ILE A 25 -17.19 -12.79 3.07
N LYS A 26 -18.17 -12.58 3.96
CA LYS A 26 -18.81 -13.67 4.71
C LYS A 26 -19.83 -14.45 3.88
N GLU A 27 -20.59 -13.76 3.05
CA GLU A 27 -21.73 -14.32 2.31
C GLU A 27 -21.32 -14.95 0.99
N ASN A 28 -20.10 -14.67 0.51
CA ASN A 28 -19.59 -15.17 -0.76
C ASN A 28 -18.33 -16.01 -0.56
N ASN A 29 -18.14 -17.00 -1.44
CA ASN A 29 -16.98 -17.89 -1.43
C ASN A 29 -15.85 -17.36 -2.31
N TYR A 30 -15.33 -16.18 -1.98
CA TYR A 30 -14.19 -15.62 -2.71
C TYR A 30 -12.96 -16.51 -2.51
N ARG A 31 -12.25 -16.80 -3.61
CA ARG A 31 -10.96 -17.53 -3.54
C ARG A 31 -9.87 -16.68 -2.88
N ALA A 32 -9.96 -15.36 -3.06
CA ALA A 32 -8.98 -14.42 -2.56
C ALA A 32 -9.61 -13.08 -2.21
N VAL A 33 -9.01 -12.40 -1.23
CA VAL A 33 -9.28 -11.01 -0.90
C VAL A 33 -7.95 -10.25 -0.90
N VAL A 34 -7.88 -9.18 -1.68
CA VAL A 34 -6.69 -8.32 -1.78
C VAL A 34 -6.96 -7.02 -1.05
N LEU A 35 -6.19 -6.74 -0.01
CA LEU A 35 -6.21 -5.52 0.76
C LEU A 35 -5.14 -4.56 0.22
N GLY A 36 -5.57 -3.35 -0.11
CA GLY A 36 -4.69 -2.27 -0.56
C GLY A 36 -5.24 -0.93 -0.09
N GLY A 37 -4.34 -0.06 0.35
CA GLY A 37 -4.69 1.26 0.83
C GLY A 37 -3.46 2.02 1.32
N SER A 38 -3.66 3.27 1.71
CA SER A 38 -2.61 4.13 2.26
C SER A 38 -2.28 3.77 3.72
N TYR A 39 -2.09 2.49 4.01
CA TYR A 39 -1.86 1.99 5.37
C TYR A 39 -0.55 2.54 5.94
N ALA A 40 0.55 2.44 5.20
CA ALA A 40 1.87 2.87 5.64
C ALA A 40 1.91 4.35 6.08
N ILE A 41 1.42 5.26 5.23
CA ILE A 41 1.44 6.71 5.51
C ILE A 41 0.51 7.12 6.66
N HIS A 42 -0.53 6.33 6.95
CA HIS A 42 -1.50 6.64 8.00
C HIS A 42 -1.31 5.82 9.28
N TYR A 43 -0.38 4.86 9.30
CA TYR A 43 -0.22 3.91 10.40
C TYR A 43 0.01 4.61 11.75
N GLU A 44 0.88 5.62 11.76
CA GLU A 44 1.18 6.44 12.94
C GLU A 44 0.21 7.62 13.12
N SER A 45 -0.85 7.71 12.31
CA SER A 45 -1.82 8.81 12.36
C SER A 45 -3.04 8.49 13.22
N ASP A 46 -3.63 9.53 13.79
CA ASP A 46 -4.89 9.50 14.53
C ASP A 46 -6.15 9.40 13.66
N SER A 47 -5.98 9.09 12.36
CA SER A 47 -7.06 9.02 11.37
C SER A 47 -7.97 7.81 11.58
N PHE A 48 -7.47 6.75 12.22
CA PHE A 48 -8.21 5.53 12.49
C PHE A 48 -8.96 5.63 13.81
N VAL A 49 -10.25 5.28 13.79
CA VAL A 49 -11.13 5.33 14.96
C VAL A 49 -12.00 4.07 14.98
N HIS A 50 -12.02 3.38 16.13
CA HIS A 50 -12.87 2.22 16.35
C HIS A 50 -13.36 2.22 17.81
N GLU A 51 -14.67 2.23 18.01
CA GLU A 51 -15.32 2.09 19.34
C GLU A 51 -14.75 2.98 20.46
N GLY A 52 -14.33 4.20 20.12
CA GLY A 52 -13.78 5.18 21.08
C GLY A 52 -12.26 5.13 21.21
N GLU A 53 -11.61 4.11 20.66
CA GLU A 53 -10.16 4.09 20.45
C GLU A 53 -9.77 4.82 19.17
N ARG A 54 -8.54 5.35 19.15
CA ARG A 54 -7.99 6.13 18.04
C ARG A 54 -6.53 5.73 17.75
N GLY A 55 -6.12 5.93 16.51
CA GLY A 55 -4.74 5.82 16.07
C GLY A 55 -4.27 4.38 15.92
N LYS A 56 -2.99 4.15 16.23
CA LYS A 56 -2.25 2.89 16.01
C LYS A 56 -2.92 1.66 16.63
N GLY A 57 -3.45 1.78 17.85
CA GLY A 57 -4.16 0.70 18.54
C GLY A 57 -5.44 0.29 17.81
N ALA A 58 -6.31 1.27 17.53
CA ALA A 58 -7.55 1.07 16.79
C ALA A 58 -7.29 0.48 15.39
N PHE A 59 -6.25 0.98 14.71
CA PHE A 59 -5.83 0.43 13.41
C PHE A 59 -5.37 -1.02 13.52
N GLY A 60 -4.45 -1.31 14.45
CA GLY A 60 -3.83 -2.63 14.61
C GLY A 60 -4.89 -3.71 14.86
N GLU A 61 -5.79 -3.50 15.81
CA GLU A 61 -6.84 -4.47 16.12
C GLU A 61 -7.89 -4.59 15.01
N SER A 62 -8.23 -3.47 14.35
CA SER A 62 -9.13 -3.51 13.19
C SER A 62 -8.51 -4.29 12.02
N PHE A 63 -7.22 -4.13 11.78
CA PHE A 63 -6.50 -4.84 10.72
C PHE A 63 -6.43 -6.34 11.00
N ARG A 64 -6.07 -6.73 12.23
CA ARG A 64 -6.10 -8.14 12.68
C ARG A 64 -7.49 -8.75 12.55
N THR A 65 -8.52 -7.99 12.92
CA THR A 65 -9.92 -8.43 12.80
C THR A 65 -10.31 -8.67 11.34
N ALA A 66 -9.89 -7.79 10.43
CA ALA A 66 -10.12 -7.97 8.99
C ALA A 66 -9.43 -9.22 8.45
N LEU A 67 -8.15 -9.46 8.81
CA LEU A 67 -7.42 -10.67 8.39
C LEU A 67 -8.06 -11.95 8.93
N ARG A 68 -8.40 -11.99 10.24
CA ARG A 68 -9.12 -13.13 10.85
C ARG A 68 -10.44 -13.42 10.13
N LEU A 69 -11.16 -12.38 9.73
CA LEU A 69 -12.42 -12.50 9.01
C LEU A 69 -12.24 -13.13 7.63
N ILE A 70 -11.24 -12.68 6.87
CA ILE A 70 -10.92 -13.21 5.53
C ILE A 70 -10.49 -14.68 5.64
N GLU A 71 -9.61 -15.01 6.57
CA GLU A 71 -9.19 -16.40 6.78
C GLU A 71 -10.36 -17.30 7.18
N LYS A 72 -11.28 -16.80 8.01
CA LYS A 72 -12.47 -17.53 8.44
C LYS A 72 -13.44 -17.79 7.29
N SER A 73 -13.50 -16.93 6.28
CA SER A 73 -14.31 -17.18 5.08
C SER A 73 -13.70 -18.23 4.15
N GLY A 74 -12.47 -18.68 4.41
CA GLY A 74 -11.74 -19.62 3.57
C GLY A 74 -11.03 -18.98 2.39
N ALA A 75 -11.09 -17.64 2.27
CA ALA A 75 -10.37 -16.90 1.24
C ALA A 75 -8.87 -16.78 1.59
N GLN A 76 -8.03 -16.82 0.57
CA GLN A 76 -6.62 -16.46 0.69
C GLN A 76 -6.48 -14.94 0.80
N ALA A 77 -5.87 -14.43 1.87
CA ALA A 77 -5.66 -12.99 2.03
C ALA A 77 -4.33 -12.55 1.42
N TYR A 78 -4.39 -11.43 0.70
CA TYR A 78 -3.22 -10.71 0.16
C TYR A 78 -3.23 -9.28 0.70
N VAL A 79 -2.09 -8.79 1.15
CA VAL A 79 -1.92 -7.41 1.61
C VAL A 79 -0.85 -6.73 0.76
N ILE A 80 -1.22 -5.68 0.05
CA ILE A 80 -0.25 -4.79 -0.60
C ILE A 80 0.23 -3.81 0.48
N MET A 81 1.53 -3.85 0.79
CA MET A 81 2.12 -3.10 1.91
C MET A 81 2.11 -1.57 1.71
N GLY A 82 1.80 -1.11 0.51
CA GLY A 82 1.88 0.29 0.11
C GLY A 82 3.13 0.55 -0.74
N SER A 83 3.07 1.57 -1.58
CA SER A 83 4.25 2.02 -2.31
C SER A 83 5.06 3.01 -1.46
N PRO A 84 6.38 3.07 -1.63
CA PRO A 84 7.17 4.19 -1.15
C PRO A 84 6.53 5.53 -1.53
N VAL A 85 6.76 6.56 -0.73
CA VAL A 85 6.46 7.94 -1.10
C VAL A 85 7.76 8.66 -1.41
N LEU A 86 7.70 9.66 -2.28
CA LEU A 86 8.89 10.41 -2.65
C LEU A 86 9.31 11.36 -1.53
N LEU A 87 10.59 11.30 -1.17
CA LEU A 87 11.19 12.12 -0.12
C LEU A 87 12.32 12.97 -0.70
N GLY A 88 12.16 14.29 -0.62
CA GLY A 88 13.18 15.24 -1.07
C GLY A 88 13.39 15.31 -2.58
N ILE A 89 12.58 14.60 -3.38
CA ILE A 89 12.64 14.60 -4.84
C ILE A 89 11.24 14.80 -5.44
N ASN A 90 11.17 15.39 -6.63
CA ASN A 90 9.91 15.60 -7.34
C ASN A 90 9.52 14.37 -8.15
N TYR A 91 8.21 14.14 -8.27
CA TYR A 91 7.63 13.03 -9.04
C TYR A 91 7.87 13.13 -10.54
N ASP A 92 8.16 14.32 -11.05
CA ASP A 92 8.46 14.61 -12.46
C ASP A 92 9.97 14.73 -12.73
N CYS A 93 10.84 14.36 -11.78
CA CYS A 93 12.30 14.50 -11.91
C CYS A 93 12.86 14.01 -13.25
N GLY A 94 12.52 12.77 -13.66
CA GLY A 94 12.98 12.20 -14.93
C GLY A 94 12.49 12.98 -16.14
N LEU A 95 11.22 13.39 -16.12
CA LEU A 95 10.63 14.22 -17.17
C LEU A 95 11.32 15.59 -17.26
N MET A 96 11.69 16.17 -16.12
CA MET A 96 12.41 17.45 -16.07
C MET A 96 13.83 17.31 -16.62
N ASN A 97 14.53 16.21 -16.29
CA ASN A 97 15.83 15.88 -16.88
C ASN A 97 15.77 15.80 -18.41
N GLU A 98 14.83 15.02 -18.94
CA GLU A 98 14.65 14.88 -20.39
C GLU A 98 14.24 16.20 -21.06
N ARG A 99 13.34 16.96 -20.44
CA ARG A 99 12.82 18.21 -21.02
C ARG A 99 13.85 19.32 -21.06
N PHE A 100 14.68 19.43 -20.03
CA PHE A 100 15.60 20.56 -19.86
C PHE A 100 17.07 20.20 -20.05
N GLY A 101 17.38 18.93 -20.33
CA GLY A 101 18.74 18.45 -20.45
C GLY A 101 19.52 18.53 -19.15
N THR A 102 18.85 18.27 -18.02
CA THR A 102 19.47 18.24 -16.68
C THR A 102 19.77 16.80 -16.24
N ASP A 103 20.57 16.66 -15.19
CA ASP A 103 21.05 15.38 -14.65
C ASP A 103 20.72 15.21 -13.15
N GLN A 104 19.54 15.68 -12.74
CA GLN A 104 19.10 15.57 -11.35
C GLN A 104 18.98 14.09 -10.93
N SER A 105 19.40 13.79 -9.70
CA SER A 105 19.25 12.46 -9.12
C SER A 105 17.78 12.18 -8.78
N CYS A 106 17.12 11.33 -9.57
CA CYS A 106 15.71 10.92 -9.36
C CYS A 106 15.56 9.76 -8.37
N LYS A 107 16.35 9.81 -7.31
CA LYS A 107 16.40 8.81 -6.23
C LYS A 107 16.74 9.46 -4.90
N TYR A 108 16.31 8.85 -3.81
CA TYR A 108 16.60 9.27 -2.43
C TYR A 108 17.14 8.09 -1.60
N PRO A 109 17.93 8.33 -0.53
CA PRO A 109 18.50 7.25 0.28
C PRO A 109 17.44 6.30 0.85
N ARG A 110 17.73 5.00 0.84
CA ARG A 110 16.85 3.94 1.36
C ARG A 110 16.52 4.16 2.84
N GLU A 111 17.50 4.58 3.63
CA GLU A 111 17.34 4.90 5.06
C GLU A 111 16.17 5.86 5.32
N MET A 112 15.98 6.89 4.49
CA MET A 112 14.87 7.83 4.66
C MET A 112 13.49 7.18 4.49
N HIS A 113 13.38 6.15 3.63
CA HIS A 113 12.15 5.37 3.50
C HIS A 113 11.90 4.53 4.75
N ASP A 114 12.95 3.82 5.19
CA ASP A 114 12.84 2.89 6.30
C ASP A 114 12.56 3.63 7.62
N ASP A 115 13.23 4.75 7.88
CA ASP A 115 12.95 5.63 9.02
C ASP A 115 11.51 6.16 9.01
N LYS A 116 11.02 6.55 7.82
CA LYS A 116 9.66 7.09 7.69
C LYS A 116 8.60 6.03 7.99
N PHE A 117 8.87 4.77 7.64
CA PHE A 117 7.88 3.68 7.69
C PHE A 117 8.21 2.60 8.72
N GLU A 118 9.19 2.80 9.60
CA GLU A 118 9.68 1.85 10.60
C GLU A 118 8.51 1.17 11.34
N GLY A 119 7.61 1.97 11.92
CA GLY A 119 6.47 1.44 12.67
C GLY A 119 5.53 0.57 11.82
N TRP A 120 5.31 0.91 10.55
CA TRP A 120 4.50 0.09 9.64
C TRP A 120 5.22 -1.20 9.24
N ILE A 121 6.53 -1.13 8.98
CA ILE A 121 7.37 -2.28 8.64
C ILE A 121 7.38 -3.28 9.80
N ASP A 122 7.58 -2.81 11.03
CA ASP A 122 7.55 -3.62 12.25
C ASP A 122 6.17 -4.25 12.48
N PHE A 123 5.11 -3.49 12.24
CA PHE A 123 3.75 -4.01 12.36
C PHE A 123 3.48 -5.13 11.36
N VAL A 124 3.88 -4.96 10.10
CA VAL A 124 3.75 -6.00 9.08
C VAL A 124 4.61 -7.22 9.42
N ALA A 125 5.81 -7.04 9.97
CA ALA A 125 6.65 -8.15 10.43
C ALA A 125 5.94 -8.98 11.53
N ASN A 126 5.28 -8.32 12.48
CA ASN A 126 4.46 -8.99 13.48
C ASN A 126 3.27 -9.73 12.85
N LEU A 127 2.55 -9.10 11.92
CA LEU A 127 1.44 -9.73 11.22
C LEU A 127 1.86 -10.97 10.42
N LYS A 128 3.05 -10.99 9.81
CA LYS A 128 3.58 -12.17 9.12
C LYS A 128 3.73 -13.38 10.07
N ASN A 129 4.09 -13.13 11.33
CA ASN A 129 4.17 -14.17 12.36
C ASN A 129 2.79 -14.61 12.85
N GLU A 130 1.87 -13.65 13.05
CA GLU A 130 0.50 -13.91 13.52
C GLU A 130 -0.38 -14.60 12.47
N PHE A 131 -0.14 -14.31 11.19
CA PHE A 131 -0.96 -14.75 10.06
C PHE A 131 -0.11 -15.41 8.96
N PRO A 132 0.46 -16.62 9.20
CA PRO A 132 1.41 -17.25 8.28
C PRO A 132 0.82 -17.64 6.93
N ARG A 133 -0.52 -17.68 6.81
CA ARG A 133 -1.19 -17.92 5.53
C ARG A 133 -1.39 -16.65 4.72
N VAL A 134 -1.22 -15.46 5.28
CA VAL A 134 -1.42 -14.19 4.56
C VAL A 134 -0.19 -13.86 3.73
N THR A 135 -0.41 -13.50 2.47
CA THR A 135 0.69 -13.09 1.57
C THR A 135 0.82 -11.57 1.58
N PHE A 136 1.99 -11.07 1.99
CA PHE A 136 2.31 -9.65 1.95
C PHE A 136 3.13 -9.34 0.70
N ILE A 137 2.63 -8.42 -0.12
CA ILE A 137 3.24 -7.97 -1.38
C ILE A 137 3.83 -6.60 -1.12
N ASP A 138 5.14 -6.46 -1.32
CA ASP A 138 5.89 -5.25 -1.02
C ASP A 138 6.36 -4.53 -2.30
N PRO A 139 5.66 -3.47 -2.76
CA PRO A 139 6.13 -2.64 -3.86
C PRO A 139 7.51 -2.01 -3.63
N ALA A 140 7.94 -1.78 -2.37
CA ALA A 140 9.26 -1.23 -2.08
C ALA A 140 10.39 -2.17 -2.51
N ALA A 141 10.13 -3.50 -2.58
CA ALA A 141 11.10 -4.46 -3.08
C ALA A 141 11.45 -4.28 -4.58
N VAL A 142 10.61 -3.55 -5.34
CA VAL A 142 10.86 -3.18 -6.74
C VAL A 142 11.35 -1.74 -6.85
N LEU A 143 10.80 -0.85 -6.01
CA LEU A 143 11.04 0.59 -6.07
C LEU A 143 12.26 1.05 -5.27
N CYS A 144 12.86 0.17 -4.50
CA CYS A 144 14.04 0.44 -3.72
C CYS A 144 15.06 -0.69 -3.85
N THR A 145 16.32 -0.29 -3.76
CA THR A 145 17.50 -1.13 -3.55
C THR A 145 17.92 -1.02 -2.08
N ASP A 146 19.04 -1.65 -1.72
CA ASP A 146 19.63 -1.52 -0.40
C ASP A 146 20.07 -0.07 -0.10
N ASP A 147 20.45 0.69 -1.13
CA ASP A 147 20.99 2.05 -0.96
C ASP A 147 19.98 3.17 -1.26
N TYR A 148 19.06 2.95 -2.22
CA TYR A 148 18.21 4.01 -2.75
C TYR A 148 16.79 3.55 -3.09
N CYS A 149 15.84 4.48 -3.00
CA CYS A 149 14.51 4.38 -3.59
C CYS A 149 14.36 5.35 -4.77
N TYR A 150 13.58 4.98 -5.78
CA TYR A 150 13.56 5.65 -7.08
C TYR A 150 12.21 6.29 -7.41
N ALA A 151 12.24 7.46 -8.07
CA ALA A 151 11.06 8.12 -8.63
C ALA A 151 10.69 7.62 -10.04
N GLU A 152 11.54 6.79 -10.63
CA GLU A 152 11.39 6.22 -11.95
C GLU A 152 12.07 4.86 -12.04
N LEU A 153 11.67 4.05 -13.02
CA LEU A 153 12.26 2.75 -13.30
C LEU A 153 12.77 2.73 -14.74
N ASP A 154 14.09 2.71 -14.93
CA ASP A 154 14.74 2.80 -16.25
C ASP A 154 14.22 3.97 -17.10
N GLY A 155 14.07 5.15 -16.49
CA GLY A 155 13.55 6.36 -17.12
C GLY A 155 12.03 6.39 -17.30
N LEU A 156 11.28 5.37 -16.86
CA LEU A 156 9.81 5.41 -16.81
C LEU A 156 9.35 6.15 -15.55
N PRO A 157 8.66 7.31 -15.66
CA PRO A 157 8.07 7.97 -14.50
C PRO A 157 6.93 7.12 -13.94
N ILE A 158 7.00 6.79 -12.65
CA ILE A 158 6.05 5.85 -12.02
C ILE A 158 5.01 6.52 -11.10
N TYR A 159 5.25 7.78 -10.72
CA TYR A 159 4.39 8.55 -9.84
C TYR A 159 3.46 9.49 -10.63
N HIS A 160 2.26 9.71 -10.11
CA HIS A 160 1.34 10.78 -10.54
C HIS A 160 1.59 12.06 -9.74
N ASP A 161 1.88 11.91 -8.45
CA ASP A 161 2.32 12.95 -7.52
C ASP A 161 3.30 12.35 -6.50
N GLY A 162 3.73 13.12 -5.48
CA GLY A 162 4.71 12.63 -4.49
C GLY A 162 4.29 11.40 -3.66
N ASN A 163 3.04 10.94 -3.76
CA ASN A 163 2.48 9.83 -2.98
C ASN A 163 1.78 8.76 -3.84
N HIS A 164 1.10 9.14 -4.92
CA HIS A 164 0.30 8.23 -5.73
C HIS A 164 1.06 7.76 -6.96
N LEU A 165 0.99 6.45 -7.24
CA LEU A 165 1.47 5.89 -8.50
C LEU A 165 0.58 6.32 -9.67
N ASN A 166 1.18 6.49 -10.85
CA ASN A 166 0.42 6.58 -12.09
C ASN A 166 0.09 5.17 -12.64
N TYR A 167 -0.79 5.11 -13.64
CA TYR A 167 -1.25 3.85 -14.22
C TYR A 167 -0.10 2.97 -14.76
N MET A 168 0.81 3.57 -15.52
CA MET A 168 1.95 2.87 -16.13
C MET A 168 2.92 2.37 -15.06
N GLY A 169 3.21 3.22 -14.06
CA GLY A 169 4.05 2.86 -12.93
C GLY A 169 3.49 1.69 -12.13
N SER A 170 2.20 1.70 -11.81
CA SER A 170 1.55 0.60 -11.08
C SER A 170 1.62 -0.72 -11.86
N GLN A 171 1.40 -0.68 -13.18
CA GLN A 171 1.52 -1.87 -14.02
C GLN A 171 2.96 -2.39 -14.09
N GLU A 172 3.93 -1.48 -14.24
CA GLU A 172 5.35 -1.84 -14.34
C GLU A 172 5.88 -2.45 -13.05
N ILE A 173 5.50 -1.91 -11.89
CA ILE A 173 5.85 -2.46 -10.58
C ILE A 173 5.34 -3.88 -10.45
N GLY A 174 4.07 -4.13 -10.80
CA GLY A 174 3.50 -5.48 -10.78
C GLY A 174 4.24 -6.44 -11.72
N ARG A 175 4.61 -5.97 -12.92
CA ARG A 175 5.38 -6.77 -13.89
C ARG A 175 6.74 -7.17 -13.34
N ARG A 176 7.53 -6.21 -12.84
CA ARG A 176 8.86 -6.47 -12.27
C ARG A 176 8.78 -7.34 -11.02
N TYR A 177 7.82 -7.07 -10.14
CA TYR A 177 7.61 -7.91 -8.96
C TYR A 177 7.41 -9.38 -9.33
N ILE A 178 6.57 -9.65 -10.34
CA ILE A 178 6.34 -11.02 -10.82
C ILE A 178 7.60 -11.65 -11.43
N GLN A 179 8.43 -10.85 -12.11
CA GLN A 179 9.68 -11.33 -12.70
C GLN A 179 10.73 -11.67 -11.65
N ASP A 180 10.87 -10.82 -10.63
CA ASP A 180 11.94 -10.93 -9.65
C ASP A 180 11.59 -11.89 -8.50
N PHE A 181 10.30 -11.93 -8.11
CA PHE A 181 9.83 -12.69 -6.95
C PHE A 181 8.80 -13.79 -7.28
N GLY A 182 8.39 -13.89 -8.54
CA GLY A 182 7.31 -14.77 -8.97
C GLY A 182 5.91 -14.20 -8.71
N ASN A 183 4.88 -14.83 -9.28
CA ASN A 183 3.51 -14.38 -9.12
C ASN A 183 2.91 -14.83 -7.77
N PRO A 184 2.62 -13.90 -6.83
CA PRO A 184 2.07 -14.26 -5.51
C PRO A 184 0.68 -14.91 -5.58
N LEU A 185 -0.05 -14.70 -6.69
CA LEU A 185 -1.37 -15.28 -6.91
C LEU A 185 -1.32 -16.69 -7.51
N ASN A 186 -0.14 -17.26 -7.76
CA ASN A 186 -0.03 -18.62 -8.31
C ASN A 186 -0.63 -19.68 -7.38
N ALA A 187 -0.62 -19.47 -6.06
CA ALA A 187 -1.29 -20.34 -5.10
C ALA A 187 -2.81 -20.49 -5.37
N LEU A 188 -3.42 -19.51 -6.05
CA LEU A 188 -4.83 -19.56 -6.45
C LEU A 188 -5.08 -20.38 -7.72
N ARG A 189 -4.04 -20.81 -8.45
CA ARG A 189 -4.21 -21.53 -9.72
C ARG A 189 -4.45 -23.03 -9.52
N GLY A 190 -4.17 -23.56 -8.33
CA GLY A 190 -4.51 -24.93 -7.93
C GLY A 190 -5.81 -24.94 -7.12
N ASN A 191 -6.94 -25.05 -7.80
CA ASN A 191 -8.24 -25.54 -7.34
C ASN A 191 -9.17 -25.56 -8.55
#